data_AF-A0AAD6IE42-F1
#
_entry.id   AF-A0AAD6IE42-F1
#
_cell.length_a   1.000
_cell.length_b   1.000
_cell.length_c   1.000
_cell.angle_alpha   90.00
_cell.angle_beta   90.00
_cell.angle_gamma   90.00
#
_symmetry.space_group_name_H-M   'P 1'
#
loop_
_entity.id
_entity.type
_entity.pdbx_description
1 polymer ?
#
loop_
_entity_poly.entity_id
_entity_poly.type
_entity_poly.pdbx_seq_one_letter_code
_entity_poly.pdbx_strand_id
1 'polypeptide(L)'
;MSSGLLKPLGVFCSQSQSQRYIKTIRNLSDAWRSPAEKPLTESDKNSALVETNFGFVLKITNAVEEQQSEPTTVEMSTHEPPISTTSVSTTIFTPTESPRHYRIFADYGTGFIWRDPDDLRSDEGDCMLEAEEVLSSCPLSVLESYDAWVDTYTGNFKERRDKTQNYHATVFPTTSSEVAWNVTGFLLAWRITMASEVGRIEFSAGCSKYFLEKGKETSVT
;
A
#
# COMPACT_ATOMS: atom_id res chain seq x y z
N MET A 1 13.32 15.53 -9.53
CA MET A 1 12.03 14.82 -9.32
C MET A 1 12.03 13.98 -8.03
N SER A 2 13.18 13.51 -7.54
CA SER A 2 13.33 12.71 -6.30
C SER A 2 12.87 13.41 -5.00
N SER A 3 13.10 14.72 -4.86
CA SER A 3 12.65 15.49 -3.67
C SER A 3 11.12 15.53 -3.50
N GLY A 4 10.36 15.24 -4.56
CA GLY A 4 8.90 15.15 -4.53
C GLY A 4 8.36 13.88 -3.87
N LEU A 5 9.10 12.76 -3.93
CA LEU A 5 8.69 11.46 -3.36
C LEU A 5 9.09 11.32 -1.88
N LEU A 6 10.25 11.86 -1.51
CA LEU A 6 10.76 11.74 -0.14
C LEU A 6 9.97 12.58 0.87
N LYS A 7 9.38 13.72 0.45
CA LYS A 7 8.61 14.59 1.35
C LYS A 7 7.31 13.94 1.83
N PRO A 8 6.42 13.41 0.96
CA PRO A 8 5.24 12.67 1.40
C PRO A 8 5.57 11.45 2.26
N LEU A 9 6.64 10.71 1.92
CA LEU A 9 7.11 9.61 2.75
C LEU A 9 7.56 10.09 4.13
N GLY A 10 8.29 11.21 4.22
CA GLY A 10 8.66 11.83 5.49
C GLY A 10 7.47 12.27 6.33
N VAL A 11 6.41 12.78 5.69
CA VAL A 11 5.15 13.12 6.37
C VAL A 11 4.46 11.87 6.89
N PHE A 12 4.32 10.83 6.06
CA PHE A 12 3.79 9.53 6.47
C PHE A 12 4.57 8.97 7.66
N CYS A 13 5.91 8.95 7.60
CA CYS A 13 6.74 8.43 8.66
C CYS A 13 6.62 9.19 9.99
N SER A 14 6.38 10.50 9.93
CA SER A 14 6.21 11.36 11.10
C SER A 14 4.82 11.43 11.69
N GLN A 15 3.83 10.87 11.01
CA GLN A 15 2.46 10.94 11.43
C GLN A 15 2.13 9.76 12.37
N SER A 16 1.53 10.07 13.53
CA SER A 16 1.32 9.10 14.61
C SER A 16 0.44 7.91 14.23
N GLN A 17 -0.59 8.09 13.40
CA GLN A 17 -1.45 6.99 12.94
C GLN A 17 -0.72 6.05 11.96
N SER A 18 0.31 6.55 11.28
CA SER A 18 1.08 5.82 10.28
C SER A 18 2.18 4.97 10.91
N GLN A 19 2.67 5.37 12.09
CA GLN A 19 3.74 4.65 12.79
C GLN A 19 3.40 3.18 13.05
N ARG A 20 2.12 2.84 13.24
CA ARG A 20 1.69 1.44 13.43
C ARG A 20 1.94 0.56 12.22
N TYR A 21 2.10 1.12 11.03
CA TYR A 21 2.39 0.38 9.80
C TYR A 21 3.87 0.33 9.48
N ILE A 22 4.68 1.10 10.18
CA ILE A 22 6.09 1.24 9.89
C ILE A 22 6.86 0.32 10.81
N LYS A 23 7.69 -0.53 10.20
CA LYS A 23 8.59 -1.43 10.91
C LYS A 23 9.98 -0.85 11.04
N THR A 24 10.52 -0.31 9.95
CA THR A 24 11.87 0.28 9.92
C THR A 24 11.95 1.35 8.84
N ILE A 25 12.67 2.42 9.13
CA ILE A 25 13.00 3.48 8.17
C ILE A 25 14.52 3.66 8.20
N ARG A 26 15.13 3.87 7.03
CA ARG A 26 16.54 4.27 6.92
C ARG A 26 16.72 5.38 5.90
N ASN A 27 17.61 6.32 6.20
CA ASN A 27 18.03 7.42 5.31
C ASN A 27 16.88 8.26 4.74
N LEU A 28 15.77 8.38 5.47
CA LEU A 28 14.61 9.17 5.08
C LEU A 28 14.70 10.57 5.71
N SER A 29 15.61 11.40 5.18
CA SER A 29 15.91 12.75 5.70
C SER A 29 16.50 12.78 7.13
N ASP A 30 17.19 13.87 7.48
CA ASP A 30 17.85 14.07 8.78
C ASP A 30 16.89 14.01 9.99
N ALA A 31 15.58 14.12 9.76
CA ALA A 31 14.56 14.08 10.81
C ALA A 31 14.30 12.68 11.41
N TRP A 32 14.83 11.61 10.81
CA TRP A 32 14.47 10.21 11.17
C TRP A 32 15.63 9.34 11.65
N ARG A 33 16.79 9.91 12.03
CA ARG A 33 17.88 9.09 12.60
C ARG A 33 17.44 8.44 13.91
N SER A 34 17.19 7.14 13.88
CA SER A 34 17.04 6.34 15.10
C SER A 34 18.38 6.29 15.84
N PRO A 35 18.42 6.41 17.18
CA PRO A 35 19.66 6.39 17.96
C PRO A 35 20.48 5.09 17.87
N ALA A 36 19.95 4.03 17.26
CA ALA A 36 20.54 2.69 17.23
C ALA A 36 20.67 2.11 15.80
N GLU A 37 21.02 2.94 14.82
CA GLU A 37 21.27 2.44 13.45
C GLU A 37 22.48 1.49 13.42
N LYS A 38 22.24 0.25 12.97
CA LYS A 38 23.32 -0.65 12.54
C LYS A 38 24.12 0.04 11.42
N PRO A 39 25.46 -0.10 11.39
CA PRO A 39 26.27 0.49 10.33
C PRO A 39 25.80 0.03 8.95
N LEU A 40 25.51 1.02 8.09
CA LEU A 40 25.03 0.84 6.72
C LEU A 40 26.14 0.26 5.84
N THR A 41 25.76 -0.61 4.91
CA THR A 41 26.66 -0.99 3.81
C THR A 41 26.81 0.19 2.83
N GLU A 42 27.91 0.26 2.08
CA GLU A 42 28.15 1.35 1.10
C GLU A 42 26.97 1.54 0.13
N SER A 43 26.36 0.44 -0.32
CA SER A 43 25.18 0.47 -1.20
C SER A 43 23.93 1.05 -0.55
N ASP A 44 23.80 1.01 0.78
CA ASP A 44 22.61 1.49 1.48
C ASP A 44 22.70 2.99 1.80
N LYS A 45 23.90 3.58 1.80
CA LYS A 45 24.13 5.01 2.11
C LYS A 45 23.38 5.95 1.16
N ASN A 46 23.19 5.54 -0.09
CA ASN A 46 22.53 6.33 -1.14
C ASN A 46 21.07 5.92 -1.37
N SER A 47 20.50 5.12 -0.47
CA SER A 47 19.13 4.63 -0.59
C SER A 47 18.28 4.95 0.63
N ALA A 48 17.05 5.39 0.40
CA ALA A 48 16.01 5.48 1.41
C ALA A 48 15.23 4.16 1.46
N LEU A 49 15.03 3.63 2.67
CA LEU A 49 14.34 2.36 2.90
C LEU A 49 13.15 2.58 3.81
N VAL A 50 11.99 2.05 3.43
CA VAL A 50 10.80 1.94 4.28
C VAL A 50 10.35 0.49 4.29
N GLU A 51 10.37 -0.12 5.47
CA GLU A 51 9.84 -1.46 5.74
C GLU A 51 8.55 -1.32 6.55
N THR A 52 7.49 -2.01 6.14
CA THR A 52 6.18 -1.97 6.80
C THR A 52 5.93 -3.22 7.65
N ASN A 53 5.03 -3.11 8.63
CA ASN A 53 4.63 -4.23 9.50
C ASN A 53 3.83 -5.31 8.76
N PHE A 54 3.30 -4.98 7.58
CA PHE A 54 2.62 -5.92 6.68
C PHE A 54 3.58 -6.52 5.62
N GLY A 55 4.89 -6.43 5.86
CA GLY A 55 5.91 -7.16 5.10
C GLY A 55 6.21 -6.59 3.71
N PHE A 56 5.88 -5.32 3.47
CA PHE A 56 6.26 -4.59 2.26
C PHE A 56 7.56 -3.81 2.49
N VAL A 57 8.43 -3.81 1.48
CA VAL A 57 9.70 -3.09 1.49
C VAL A 57 9.76 -2.18 0.27
N LEU A 58 9.94 -0.89 0.53
CA LEU A 58 10.19 0.14 -0.47
C LEU A 58 11.63 0.62 -0.34
N LYS A 59 12.43 0.45 -1.40
CA LYS A 59 13.78 0.98 -1.50
C LYS A 59 13.87 1.99 -2.64
N ILE A 60 14.30 3.20 -2.34
CA ILE A 60 14.49 4.28 -3.32
C ILE A 60 15.97 4.62 -3.35
N THR A 61 16.64 4.38 -4.48
CA THR A 61 18.08 4.64 -4.64
C THR A 61 18.30 5.92 -5.43
N ASN A 62 19.41 6.63 -5.18
CA ASN A 62 19.78 7.88 -5.84
C ASN A 62 18.73 9.01 -5.60
N ALA A 63 18.16 9.03 -4.40
CA ALA A 63 17.11 9.99 -4.03
C ALA A 63 17.63 11.29 -3.40
N VAL A 64 18.89 11.31 -2.95
CA VAL A 64 19.42 12.30 -1.99
C VAL A 64 20.44 13.28 -2.60
N GLU A 65 21.06 12.99 -3.74
CA GLU A 65 22.13 13.85 -4.30
C GLU A 65 21.68 14.63 -5.54
N GLU A 66 21.81 15.97 -5.49
CA GLU A 66 21.57 16.90 -6.61
C GLU A 66 22.65 16.81 -7.71
N GLN A 67 23.68 16.00 -7.51
CA GLN A 67 24.78 15.79 -8.45
C GLN A 67 24.93 14.30 -8.77
N GLN A 68 24.11 13.74 -9.66
CA GLN A 68 24.45 12.47 -10.31
C GLN A 68 23.69 12.24 -11.62
N SER A 69 24.42 11.64 -12.56
CA SER A 69 23.99 11.28 -13.92
C SER A 69 23.09 10.04 -13.98
N GLU A 70 22.82 9.39 -12.85
CA GLU A 70 22.06 8.14 -12.77
C GLU A 70 20.59 8.38 -12.41
N PRO A 71 19.65 7.64 -13.01
CA PRO A 71 18.24 7.78 -12.70
C PRO A 71 17.92 7.28 -11.28
N THR A 72 16.95 7.94 -10.62
CA THR A 72 16.33 7.44 -9.39
C THR A 72 15.68 6.09 -9.67
N THR A 73 16.04 5.06 -8.92
CA THR A 73 15.44 3.72 -9.03
C THR A 73 14.55 3.44 -7.82
N VAL A 74 13.41 2.81 -8.08
CA VAL A 74 12.45 2.38 -7.06
C VAL A 74 12.34 0.88 -7.14
N GLU A 75 12.64 0.21 -6.04
CA GLU A 75 12.54 -1.23 -5.88
C GLU A 75 11.50 -1.53 -4.80
N MET A 76 10.61 -2.49 -5.09
CA MET A 76 9.55 -2.90 -4.21
C MET A 76 9.60 -4.42 -4.04
N SER A 77 9.57 -4.90 -2.80
CA SER A 77 9.65 -6.32 -2.48
C SER A 77 8.85 -6.71 -1.24
N THR A 78 8.72 -8.01 -1.01
CA THR A 78 8.06 -8.60 0.17
C THR A 78 9.01 -9.51 0.93
N HIS A 79 8.91 -9.53 2.26
CA HIS A 79 9.82 -10.33 3.11
C HIS A 79 9.56 -11.84 3.10
N GLU A 80 8.37 -12.27 2.72
CA GLU A 80 8.02 -13.70 2.66
C GLU A 80 7.61 -14.10 1.24
N PRO A 81 8.02 -15.29 0.77
CA PRO A 81 7.36 -15.91 -0.36
C PRO A 81 5.88 -16.15 -0.01
N PRO A 82 4.95 -16.07 -0.98
CA PRO A 82 3.55 -16.39 -0.75
C PRO A 82 3.45 -17.76 -0.08
N ILE A 83 2.60 -17.86 0.94
CA ILE A 83 2.40 -19.09 1.71
C ILE A 83 2.06 -20.20 0.71
N SER A 84 2.96 -21.17 0.54
CA SER A 84 2.63 -22.41 -0.15
C SER A 84 1.68 -23.16 0.77
N THR A 85 0.38 -22.99 0.55
CA THR A 85 -0.69 -23.65 1.30
C THR A 85 -0.60 -25.16 1.10
N THR A 86 0.16 -25.83 1.96
CA THR A 86 0.05 -27.27 2.13
C THR A 86 -1.15 -27.55 3.01
N SER A 87 -2.26 -27.88 2.34
CA SER A 87 -3.42 -28.67 2.79
C SER A 87 -4.24 -28.17 3.99
N VAL A 88 -5.46 -27.68 3.71
CA VAL A 88 -6.74 -28.37 4.06
C VAL A 88 -7.83 -27.96 3.03
N SER A 89 -8.38 -28.97 2.33
CA SER A 89 -9.62 -29.01 1.53
C SER A 89 -9.80 -28.14 0.27
N THR A 90 -9.34 -28.72 -0.84
CA THR A 90 -10.05 -28.89 -2.14
C THR A 90 -10.78 -27.69 -2.76
N THR A 91 -10.00 -26.73 -3.25
CA THR A 91 -10.14 -26.30 -4.65
C THR A 91 -8.75 -26.28 -5.25
N ILE A 92 -8.50 -27.15 -6.21
CA ILE A 92 -7.26 -27.15 -6.99
C ILE A 92 -7.28 -25.82 -7.74
N PHE A 93 -6.54 -24.81 -7.27
CA PHE A 93 -6.19 -23.66 -8.11
C PHE A 93 -5.24 -24.19 -9.17
N THR A 94 -5.83 -24.56 -10.31
CA THR A 94 -5.08 -24.91 -11.51
C THR A 94 -4.24 -23.69 -11.92
N PRO A 95 -2.96 -23.85 -12.28
CA PRO A 95 -2.05 -22.75 -12.63
C PRO A 95 -2.35 -22.14 -14.02
N THR A 96 -3.61 -22.18 -14.45
CA THR A 96 -4.10 -21.74 -15.77
C THR A 96 -4.96 -20.49 -15.71
N GLU A 97 -5.25 -19.95 -14.53
CA GLU A 97 -6.04 -18.73 -14.43
C GLU A 97 -5.17 -17.49 -14.68
N SER A 98 -5.65 -16.63 -15.58
CA SER A 98 -5.04 -15.33 -15.83
C SER A 98 -4.98 -14.51 -14.54
N PRO A 99 -3.89 -13.77 -14.28
CA PRO A 99 -3.81 -12.85 -13.16
C PRO A 99 -5.04 -11.94 -13.10
N ARG A 100 -5.58 -11.72 -11.90
CA ARG A 100 -6.80 -10.96 -11.68
C ARG A 100 -6.50 -9.48 -11.46
N HIS A 101 -7.45 -8.63 -11.81
CA HIS A 101 -7.35 -7.19 -11.70
C HIS A 101 -8.31 -6.64 -10.64
N TYR A 102 -7.82 -5.69 -9.85
CA TYR A 102 -8.57 -5.15 -8.71
C TYR A 102 -8.59 -3.62 -8.74
N ARG A 103 -9.54 -3.05 -8.01
CA ARG A 103 -9.66 -1.63 -7.70
C ARG A 103 -9.70 -1.49 -6.19
N ILE A 104 -8.96 -0.51 -5.66
CA ILE A 104 -8.95 -0.17 -4.24
C ILE A 104 -9.32 1.29 -4.10
N PHE A 105 -10.46 1.55 -3.46
CA PHE A 105 -10.97 2.90 -3.21
C PHE A 105 -11.79 2.91 -1.93
N ALA A 106 -11.82 4.05 -1.24
CA ALA A 106 -12.66 4.19 -0.06
C ALA A 106 -14.13 4.30 -0.45
N ASP A 107 -14.95 3.41 0.08
CA ASP A 107 -16.40 3.45 -0.06
C ASP A 107 -17.06 3.17 1.29
N TYR A 108 -17.74 4.18 1.83
CA TYR A 108 -18.26 4.09 3.19
C TYR A 108 -19.42 3.10 3.26
N GLY A 109 -19.27 2.09 4.13
CA GLY A 109 -20.30 1.05 4.35
C GLY A 109 -20.08 -0.22 3.55
N THR A 110 -18.99 -0.32 2.79
CA THR A 110 -18.60 -1.51 2.00
C THR A 110 -17.12 -1.85 2.20
N GLY A 111 -16.67 -2.97 1.63
CA GLY A 111 -15.24 -3.29 1.50
C GLY A 111 -14.55 -2.35 0.51
N PHE A 112 -13.25 -2.09 0.69
CA PHE A 112 -12.51 -1.16 -0.18
C PHE A 112 -11.85 -1.87 -1.37
N ILE A 113 -11.83 -3.21 -1.38
CA ILE A 113 -11.25 -4.02 -2.46
C ILE A 113 -12.37 -4.55 -3.35
N TRP A 114 -12.26 -4.23 -4.63
CA TRP A 114 -13.24 -4.60 -5.65
C TRP A 114 -12.53 -5.25 -6.82
N ARG A 115 -13.15 -6.24 -7.45
CA ARG A 115 -12.73 -6.75 -8.75
C ARG A 115 -12.92 -5.69 -9.82
N ASP A 116 -12.01 -5.67 -10.79
CA ASP A 116 -12.18 -4.89 -12.02
C ASP A 116 -13.42 -5.43 -12.77
N PRO A 117 -14.40 -4.61 -13.18
CA PRO A 117 -15.61 -5.09 -13.84
C PRO A 117 -15.29 -5.81 -15.14
N ASP A 118 -14.22 -5.40 -15.82
CA ASP A 118 -13.77 -6.01 -17.07
C ASP A 118 -13.09 -7.37 -16.85
N ASP A 119 -12.80 -7.72 -15.59
CA ASP A 119 -12.20 -8.99 -15.17
C ASP A 119 -13.21 -9.91 -14.46
N LEU A 120 -14.51 -9.58 -14.45
CA LEU A 120 -15.55 -10.46 -13.93
C LEU A 120 -15.81 -11.63 -14.87
N ARG A 121 -15.83 -12.84 -14.31
CA ARG A 121 -16.21 -14.05 -15.06
C ARG A 121 -17.72 -14.27 -15.01
N SER A 122 -18.24 -15.04 -15.96
CA SER A 122 -19.69 -15.26 -16.11
C SER A 122 -20.35 -16.01 -14.95
N ASP A 123 -19.56 -16.70 -14.14
CA ASP A 123 -19.96 -17.44 -12.94
C ASP A 123 -19.77 -16.62 -11.64
N GLU A 124 -19.20 -15.42 -11.73
CA GLU A 124 -18.96 -14.53 -10.60
C GLU A 124 -20.13 -13.55 -10.44
N GLY A 125 -20.56 -13.35 -9.19
CA GLY A 125 -21.77 -12.57 -8.87
C GLY A 125 -21.53 -11.07 -8.81
N ASP A 126 -20.73 -10.62 -7.83
CA ASP A 126 -20.45 -9.21 -7.57
C ASP A 126 -18.95 -8.91 -7.73
N CYS A 127 -18.65 -7.67 -8.10
CA CYS A 127 -17.31 -7.11 -8.06
C CYS A 127 -16.85 -6.74 -6.64
N MET A 128 -17.74 -6.55 -5.68
CA MET A 128 -17.33 -6.37 -4.29
C MET A 128 -16.84 -7.70 -3.71
N LEU A 129 -15.63 -7.71 -3.16
CA LEU A 129 -15.02 -8.89 -2.55
C LEU A 129 -14.85 -8.69 -1.05
N GLU A 130 -14.99 -9.77 -0.30
CA GLU A 130 -14.53 -9.79 1.09
C GLU A 130 -12.99 -9.73 1.11
N ALA A 131 -12.44 -8.94 2.02
CA ALA A 131 -11.00 -8.70 2.06
C ALA A 131 -10.22 -9.99 2.31
N GLU A 132 -10.78 -10.89 3.09
CA GLU A 132 -10.24 -12.21 3.41
C GLU A 132 -10.07 -13.08 2.17
N GLU A 133 -10.93 -12.94 1.14
CA GLU A 133 -10.79 -13.67 -0.11
C GLU A 133 -9.51 -13.25 -0.83
N VAL A 134 -9.32 -11.93 -0.98
CA VAL A 134 -8.18 -11.35 -1.72
C VAL A 134 -6.87 -11.44 -0.94
N LEU A 135 -6.93 -11.32 0.38
CA LEU A 135 -5.76 -11.30 1.25
C LEU A 135 -5.40 -12.68 1.80
N SER A 136 -6.11 -13.74 1.42
CA SER A 136 -5.89 -15.11 1.89
C SER A 136 -4.47 -15.65 1.62
N SER A 137 -3.81 -15.19 0.56
CA SER A 137 -2.44 -15.55 0.21
C SER A 137 -1.38 -14.73 0.95
N CYS A 138 -1.80 -13.66 1.62
CA CYS A 138 -0.94 -12.77 2.37
C CYS A 138 -0.81 -13.20 3.84
N PRO A 139 0.29 -12.83 4.53
CA PRO A 139 0.39 -12.98 5.98
C PRO A 139 -0.77 -12.26 6.68
N LEU A 140 -1.20 -12.81 7.83
CA LEU A 140 -2.32 -12.28 8.60
C LEU A 140 -2.14 -10.79 8.98
N SER A 141 -0.91 -10.34 9.15
CA SER A 141 -0.59 -8.93 9.44
C SER A 141 -1.02 -7.97 8.32
N VAL A 142 -1.17 -8.44 7.08
CA VAL A 142 -1.70 -7.65 5.96
C VAL A 142 -3.19 -7.41 6.15
N LEU A 143 -3.96 -8.44 6.52
CA LEU A 143 -5.39 -8.33 6.81
C LEU A 143 -5.64 -7.41 8.00
N GLU A 144 -4.93 -7.61 9.11
CA GLU A 144 -5.03 -6.73 10.29
C GLU A 144 -4.71 -5.26 9.95
N SER A 145 -3.70 -5.04 9.09
CA SER A 145 -3.34 -3.69 8.64
C SER A 145 -4.41 -3.08 7.73
N TYR A 146 -5.02 -3.89 6.87
CA TYR A 146 -6.12 -3.49 6.00
C TYR A 146 -7.36 -3.11 6.81
N ASP A 147 -7.81 -3.97 7.74
CA ASP A 147 -8.99 -3.71 8.58
C ASP A 147 -8.82 -2.41 9.35
N ALA A 148 -7.65 -2.24 9.95
CA ALA A 148 -7.37 -1.04 10.71
C ALA A 148 -7.33 0.20 9.79
N TRP A 149 -6.86 0.08 8.55
CA TRP A 149 -6.85 1.17 7.55
C TRP A 149 -8.27 1.56 7.12
N VAL A 150 -9.15 0.57 6.91
CA VAL A 150 -10.59 0.77 6.64
C VAL A 150 -11.28 1.43 7.84
N ASP A 151 -11.07 0.92 9.05
CA ASP A 151 -11.63 1.45 10.30
C ASP A 151 -11.29 2.93 10.50
N THR A 152 -10.07 3.33 10.12
CA THR A 152 -9.64 4.73 10.23
C THR A 152 -10.50 5.63 9.34
N TYR A 153 -10.77 5.21 8.10
CA TYR A 153 -11.63 5.95 7.19
C TYR A 153 -13.08 5.96 7.70
N THR A 154 -13.61 4.78 8.05
CA THR A 154 -14.98 4.59 8.52
C THR A 154 -15.28 5.39 9.78
N GLY A 155 -14.37 5.38 10.75
CA GLY A 155 -14.49 6.16 11.98
C GLY A 155 -14.49 7.68 11.71
N ASN A 156 -13.58 8.15 10.85
CA ASN A 156 -13.50 9.55 10.45
C ASN A 156 -14.75 10.00 9.68
N PHE A 157 -15.22 9.19 8.73
CA PHE A 157 -16.44 9.46 7.97
C PHE A 157 -17.64 9.55 8.90
N LYS A 158 -17.79 8.58 9.81
CA LYS A 158 -18.87 8.57 10.79
C LYS A 158 -18.86 9.81 11.67
N GLU A 159 -17.70 10.19 12.19
CA GLU A 159 -17.57 11.34 13.09
C GLU A 159 -17.85 12.66 12.38
N ARG A 160 -17.36 12.82 11.15
CA ARG A 160 -17.30 14.14 10.50
C ARG A 160 -18.39 14.38 9.47
N ARG A 161 -18.97 13.33 8.90
CA ARG A 161 -20.03 13.42 7.89
C ARG A 161 -21.34 12.85 8.41
N ASP A 162 -21.33 11.61 8.90
CA ASP A 162 -22.57 10.93 9.30
C ASP A 162 -23.20 11.59 10.54
N LYS A 163 -22.45 11.75 11.64
CA LYS A 163 -22.97 12.39 12.86
C LYS A 163 -23.34 13.87 12.67
N THR A 164 -22.61 14.59 11.82
CA THR A 164 -22.82 16.02 11.59
C THR A 164 -23.83 16.30 10.49
N GLN A 165 -24.20 15.28 9.71
CA GLN A 165 -24.97 15.38 8.46
C GLN A 165 -24.33 16.31 7.41
N ASN A 166 -23.04 16.62 7.53
CA ASN A 166 -22.31 17.43 6.58
C ASN A 166 -21.48 16.56 5.62
N TYR A 167 -22.14 16.00 4.61
CA TYR A 167 -21.49 15.12 3.62
C TYR A 167 -20.48 15.84 2.70
N HIS A 168 -20.46 17.17 2.70
CA HIS A 168 -19.45 17.96 2.00
C HIS A 168 -18.16 18.18 2.82
N ALA A 169 -18.17 17.87 4.13
CA ALA A 169 -16.98 18.00 4.96
C ALA A 169 -15.86 17.08 4.48
N THR A 170 -14.60 17.42 4.74
CA THR A 170 -13.48 16.50 4.53
C THR A 170 -13.62 15.29 5.47
N VAL A 171 -13.35 14.08 4.95
CA VAL A 171 -13.35 12.86 5.78
C VAL A 171 -12.26 12.97 6.84
N PHE A 172 -11.08 13.45 6.48
CA PHE A 172 -9.97 13.57 7.42
C PHE A 172 -9.98 14.92 8.15
N PRO A 173 -9.59 14.94 9.44
CA PRO A 173 -9.51 16.17 10.22
C PRO A 173 -8.37 17.10 9.78
N THR A 174 -7.29 16.56 9.23
CA THR A 174 -6.12 17.32 8.77
C THR A 174 -5.60 16.77 7.45
N THR A 175 -5.01 17.63 6.62
CA THR A 175 -4.31 17.20 5.39
C THR A 175 -3.20 16.19 5.68
N SER A 176 -2.48 16.32 6.81
CA SER A 176 -1.45 15.34 7.18
C SER A 176 -2.02 13.95 7.46
N SER A 177 -3.19 13.85 8.10
CA SER A 177 -3.86 12.55 8.34
C SER A 177 -4.40 11.94 7.04
N GLU A 178 -4.91 12.76 6.12
CA GLU A 178 -5.31 12.32 4.79
C GLU A 178 -4.11 11.80 3.98
N VAL A 179 -3.00 12.54 3.95
CA VAL A 179 -1.76 12.11 3.27
C VAL A 179 -1.25 10.79 3.87
N ALA A 180 -1.18 10.70 5.20
CA ALA A 180 -0.81 9.49 5.91
C ALA A 180 -1.68 8.29 5.52
N TRP A 181 -3.00 8.47 5.51
CA TRP A 181 -3.96 7.42 5.17
C TRP A 181 -3.84 7.00 3.70
N ASN A 182 -3.68 7.95 2.77
CA ASN A 182 -3.47 7.68 1.34
C ASN A 182 -2.14 6.96 1.08
N VAL A 183 -1.04 7.38 1.71
CA VAL A 183 0.26 6.71 1.58
C VAL A 183 0.21 5.30 2.16
N THR A 184 -0.47 5.10 3.28
CA THR A 184 -0.72 3.76 3.84
C THR A 184 -1.44 2.88 2.83
N GLY A 185 -2.55 3.37 2.27
CA GLY A 185 -3.35 2.64 1.28
C GLY A 185 -2.54 2.29 0.04
N PHE A 186 -1.70 3.21 -0.43
CA PHE A 186 -0.81 2.99 -1.56
C PHE A 186 0.22 1.88 -1.28
N LEU A 187 0.83 1.86 -0.09
CA LEU A 187 1.79 0.82 0.30
C LEU A 187 1.10 -0.55 0.50
N LEU A 188 -0.13 -0.56 1.05
CA LEU A 188 -0.96 -1.77 1.12
C LEU A 188 -1.34 -2.28 -0.27
N ALA A 189 -1.75 -1.41 -1.19
CA ALA A 189 -2.07 -1.77 -2.56
C ALA A 189 -0.85 -2.38 -3.28
N TRP A 190 0.34 -1.80 -3.10
CA TRP A 190 1.57 -2.41 -3.61
C TRP A 190 1.87 -3.77 -2.98
N ARG A 191 1.65 -3.93 -1.68
CA ARG A 191 1.79 -5.24 -1.03
C ARG A 191 0.91 -6.31 -1.67
N ILE A 192 -0.34 -5.96 -2.00
CA ILE A 192 -1.28 -6.88 -2.65
C ILE A 192 -0.84 -7.15 -4.09
N THR A 193 -0.41 -6.12 -4.82
CA THR A 193 0.10 -6.21 -6.20
C THR A 193 1.29 -7.17 -6.35
N MET A 194 2.04 -7.43 -5.27
CA MET A 194 3.18 -8.35 -5.29
C MET A 194 2.78 -9.84 -5.32
N ALA A 195 1.53 -10.16 -5.00
CA ALA A 195 1.02 -11.53 -5.04
C ALA A 195 0.95 -12.06 -6.49
N SER A 196 1.24 -13.34 -6.69
CA SER A 196 1.36 -13.96 -8.02
C SER A 196 0.08 -13.92 -8.86
N GLU A 197 -1.05 -13.97 -8.18
CA GLU A 197 -2.40 -14.03 -8.74
C GLU A 197 -2.95 -12.64 -9.07
N VAL A 198 -2.24 -11.56 -8.72
CA VAL A 198 -2.65 -10.18 -8.96
C VAL A 198 -1.91 -9.65 -10.20
N GLY A 199 -2.67 -9.30 -11.23
CA GLY A 199 -2.14 -8.68 -12.44
C GLY A 199 -1.92 -7.18 -12.28
N ARG A 200 -2.93 -6.48 -11.77
CA ARG A 200 -2.96 -5.00 -11.66
C ARG A 200 -3.90 -4.57 -10.55
N ILE A 201 -3.57 -3.47 -9.90
CA ILE A 201 -4.47 -2.75 -9.00
C ILE A 201 -4.64 -1.30 -9.45
N GLU A 202 -5.88 -0.83 -9.60
CA GLU A 202 -6.19 0.61 -9.64
C GLU A 202 -6.42 1.11 -8.21
N PHE A 203 -5.48 1.88 -7.66
CA PHE A 203 -5.64 2.51 -6.36
C PHE A 203 -6.13 3.96 -6.52
N SER A 204 -7.23 4.31 -5.85
CA SER A 204 -7.78 5.66 -5.85
C SER A 204 -7.43 6.40 -4.55
N ALA A 205 -6.68 7.49 -4.66
CA ALA A 205 -6.37 8.40 -3.54
C ALA A 205 -7.04 9.76 -3.79
N GLY A 206 -8.22 9.97 -3.20
CA GLY A 206 -9.04 11.14 -3.50
C GLY A 206 -9.45 11.17 -4.97
N CYS A 207 -9.07 12.23 -5.70
CA CYS A 207 -9.37 12.36 -7.13
C CYS A 207 -8.31 11.73 -8.05
N SER A 208 -7.19 11.25 -7.48
CA SER A 208 -6.11 10.64 -8.23
C SER A 208 -6.29 9.14 -8.31
N LYS A 209 -5.95 8.55 -9.45
CA LYS A 209 -5.91 7.11 -9.67
C LYS A 209 -4.48 6.69 -9.99
N TYR A 210 -4.08 5.52 -9.51
CA TYR A 210 -2.76 4.96 -9.72
C TYR A 210 -2.88 3.52 -10.18
N PHE A 211 -2.27 3.19 -11.31
CA PHE A 211 -2.21 1.81 -11.79
C PHE A 211 -0.93 1.15 -11.30
N LEU A 212 -1.08 0.15 -10.44
CA LEU A 212 0.00 -0.61 -9.83
C LEU A 212 0.11 -1.95 -10.55
N GLU A 213 1.28 -2.25 -11.08
CA GLU A 213 1.58 -3.50 -11.78
C GLU A 213 3.04 -3.88 -11.48
N LYS A 214 3.26 -5.15 -11.16
CA LYS A 214 4.58 -5.69 -10.86
C LYS A 214 5.50 -5.54 -12.08
N GLY A 215 6.71 -5.03 -11.89
CA GLY A 215 7.65 -4.71 -12.96
C GLY A 215 7.40 -3.36 -13.66
N LYS A 216 6.40 -2.59 -13.21
CA LYS A 216 6.09 -1.24 -13.70
C LYS A 216 6.10 -0.20 -12.56
N GLU A 217 6.93 -0.41 -11.55
CA GLU A 217 7.02 0.38 -10.31
C GLU A 217 7.33 1.86 -10.56
N THR A 218 8.00 2.19 -11.67
CA THR A 218 8.34 3.56 -12.07
C THR A 218 7.40 4.16 -13.11
N SER A 219 6.47 3.36 -13.65
CA SER A 219 5.52 3.80 -14.69
C SER A 219 4.19 4.28 -14.12
N VAL A 220 4.13 4.50 -12.80
CA VAL A 220 2.91 4.93 -12.10
C VAL A 220 2.38 6.20 -12.79
N THR A 221 1.24 6.04 -13.47
CA THR A 221 0.52 7.08 -14.20
C THR A 221 -0.80 7.38 -13.53
#